data_AF-A0A2V8ZZF3-F1
#
_entry.id   AF-A0A2V8ZZF3-F1
#
_cell.length_a   1.000
_cell.length_b   1.000
_cell.length_c   1.000
_cell.angle_alpha   90.00
_cell.angle_beta   90.00
_cell.angle_gamma   90.00
#
_symmetry.space_group_name_H-M   'P 1'
#
loop_
_entity.id
_entity.type
_entity.pdbx_description
1 polymer ?
#
loop_
_entity_poly.entity_id
_entity_poly.type
_entity_poly.pdbx_seq_one_letter_code
_entity_poly.pdbx_strand_id
1 'polypeptide(L)'
;MNIANIGIGFVLVLGVLILVHEWGHFVVARLFGVRVDVFSIGFGPRLFGWKRGATDYRVSAIPLGGYVRMAGQDLSEIDSGEQKPTGAPDELMSKKRWQRALISLAGPVVNLIFPVVLLSGYFVLKGDPYPKYMDEPLVVLDLPKDSPLPQVGVDAGDRIVSLNGVSSPTWATVESVFDKRPAEKKFQVTFEHRGELRTAEVTTAGMQVPQLLFGDPPNRPIVGFAEKDKPAYRAGIRRDDIVVSINSKPLNNWQEMVTAIQNASGKPMQVGVVRG
;
A
#
# COMPACT_ATOMS: atom_id res chain seq x y z
N MET A 1 -1.21 19.22 -3.90
CA MET A 1 -1.67 18.33 -4.98
C MET A 1 -2.74 19.07 -5.77
N ASN A 2 -2.56 19.27 -7.08
CA ASN A 2 -3.44 20.14 -7.87
C ASN A 2 -4.82 19.47 -8.08
N ILE A 3 -5.91 20.23 -7.95
CA ILE A 3 -7.29 19.74 -8.16
C ILE A 3 -7.45 19.07 -9.53
N ALA A 4 -6.77 19.59 -10.55
CA ALA A 4 -6.73 19.00 -11.89
C ALA A 4 -6.19 17.55 -11.88
N ASN A 5 -5.14 17.27 -11.10
CA ASN A 5 -4.56 15.93 -11.01
C ASN A 5 -5.52 14.95 -10.33
N ILE A 6 -6.26 15.43 -9.33
CA ILE A 6 -7.28 14.63 -8.64
C ILE A 6 -8.42 14.31 -9.61
N GLY A 7 -8.90 15.30 -10.37
CA GLY A 7 -9.96 15.10 -11.36
C GLY A 7 -9.57 14.12 -12.47
N ILE A 8 -8.36 14.24 -13.01
CA ILE A 8 -7.82 13.30 -14.01
C ILE A 8 -7.70 11.89 -13.41
N GLY A 9 -7.13 11.77 -12.21
CA GLY A 9 -6.99 10.49 -11.52
C GLY A 9 -8.34 9.82 -11.26
N PHE A 10 -9.32 10.58 -10.79
CA PHE A 10 -10.69 10.10 -10.56
C PHE A 10 -11.32 9.56 -11.85
N VAL A 11 -11.26 10.33 -12.93
CA VAL A 11 -11.79 9.92 -14.24
C VAL A 11 -11.13 8.64 -14.75
N LEU A 12 -9.80 8.54 -14.65
CA LEU A 12 -9.07 7.35 -15.08
C LEU A 12 -9.45 6.12 -14.26
N VAL A 13 -9.46 6.23 -12.94
CA VAL A 13 -9.80 5.11 -12.05
C VAL A 13 -11.25 4.67 -12.28
N LEU A 14 -12.19 5.62 -12.35
CA LEU A 14 -13.60 5.32 -12.61
C LEU A 14 -13.79 4.67 -13.98
N GLY A 15 -13.10 5.17 -15.01
CA GLY A 15 -13.15 4.59 -16.35
C GLY A 15 -12.64 3.15 -16.39
N VAL A 16 -11.51 2.86 -15.75
CA VAL A 16 -11.00 1.49 -15.64
C VAL A 16 -11.96 0.60 -14.86
N LEU A 17 -12.52 1.09 -13.74
CA LEU A 17 -13.44 0.34 -12.90
C LEU A 17 -14.73 -0.05 -13.65
N ILE A 18 -15.30 0.87 -14.42
CA ILE A 18 -16.47 0.60 -15.26
C ILE A 18 -16.08 -0.38 -16.38
N LEU A 19 -14.95 -0.18 -17.07
CA LEU A 19 -14.54 -1.08 -18.14
C LEU A 19 -14.35 -2.53 -17.66
N VAL A 20 -13.72 -2.72 -16.49
CA VAL A 20 -13.52 -4.02 -15.87
C VAL A 20 -14.86 -4.65 -15.44
N HIS A 21 -15.80 -3.84 -14.95
CA HIS A 21 -17.16 -4.26 -14.65
C HIS A 21 -17.90 -4.81 -15.88
N GLU A 22 -17.90 -4.03 -16.96
CA GLU A 22 -18.52 -4.41 -18.23
C GLU A 22 -17.85 -5.65 -18.84
N TRP A 23 -16.53 -5.77 -18.67
CA TRP A 23 -15.80 -6.96 -19.08
C TRP A 23 -16.24 -8.21 -18.31
N GLY A 24 -16.54 -8.11 -17.01
CA GLY A 24 -17.09 -9.20 -16.22
C GLY A 24 -18.42 -9.71 -16.77
N HIS A 25 -19.36 -8.80 -17.04
CA HIS A 25 -20.63 -9.11 -17.70
C HIS A 25 -20.43 -9.77 -19.07
N PHE A 26 -19.54 -9.21 -19.88
CA PHE A 26 -19.21 -9.72 -21.21
C PHE A 26 -18.69 -11.17 -21.18
N VAL A 27 -17.72 -11.46 -20.32
CA VAL A 27 -17.11 -12.79 -20.22
C VAL A 27 -18.16 -13.82 -19.81
N VAL A 28 -18.94 -13.55 -18.76
CA VAL A 28 -19.92 -14.51 -18.25
C VAL A 28 -21.09 -14.68 -19.23
N ALA A 29 -21.52 -13.62 -19.92
CA ALA A 29 -22.51 -13.72 -20.99
C ALA A 29 -22.05 -14.65 -22.12
N ARG A 30 -20.81 -14.48 -22.59
CA ARG A 30 -20.22 -15.34 -23.63
C ARG A 30 -20.06 -16.78 -23.17
N LEU A 31 -19.70 -17.02 -21.90
CA LEU A 31 -19.61 -18.36 -21.33
C LEU A 31 -20.95 -19.11 -21.32
N PHE A 32 -22.07 -18.42 -21.08
CA PHE A 32 -23.41 -19.02 -21.16
C PHE A 32 -24.03 -19.00 -22.57
N GLY A 33 -23.23 -18.64 -23.58
CA GLY A 33 -23.68 -18.59 -24.97
C GLY A 33 -24.75 -17.52 -25.21
N VAL A 34 -24.70 -16.42 -24.47
CA VAL A 34 -25.46 -15.21 -24.78
C VAL A 34 -24.70 -14.42 -25.83
N ARG A 35 -25.41 -13.99 -26.88
CA ARG A 35 -24.87 -13.13 -27.91
C ARG A 35 -24.68 -11.73 -27.35
N VAL A 36 -23.46 -11.22 -27.48
CA VAL A 36 -23.14 -9.82 -27.17
C VAL A 36 -23.05 -9.10 -28.51
N ASP A 37 -23.90 -8.10 -28.71
CA ASP A 37 -23.96 -7.35 -29.96
C ASP A 37 -22.89 -6.25 -29.98
N VAL A 38 -22.66 -5.59 -28.84
CA VAL A 38 -21.68 -4.50 -28.72
C VAL A 38 -20.89 -4.63 -27.43
N PHE A 39 -19.58 -4.43 -27.53
CA PHE A 39 -18.70 -4.16 -26.40
C PHE A 39 -17.95 -2.86 -26.68
N SER A 40 -18.30 -1.79 -25.97
CA SER A 40 -17.72 -0.46 -26.19
C SER A 40 -16.78 -0.08 -25.06
N ILE A 41 -15.59 0.40 -25.43
CA ILE A 41 -14.70 1.15 -24.55
C ILE A 41 -15.01 2.63 -24.78
N GLY A 42 -15.54 3.28 -23.75
CA GLY A 42 -16.03 4.64 -23.78
C GLY A 42 -17.46 4.77 -24.29
N PHE A 43 -17.92 6.01 -24.32
CA PHE A 43 -19.27 6.42 -24.73
C PHE A 43 -19.24 7.40 -25.90
N GLY A 44 -20.41 7.63 -26.49
CA GLY A 44 -20.60 8.61 -27.57
C GLY A 44 -20.18 8.07 -28.95
N PRO A 45 -19.79 8.95 -29.89
CA PRO A 45 -19.53 8.56 -31.27
C PRO A 45 -18.34 7.58 -31.35
N ARG A 46 -18.50 6.54 -32.17
CA ARG A 46 -17.46 5.56 -32.46
C ARG A 46 -16.28 6.25 -33.15
N LEU A 47 -15.09 6.12 -32.57
CA LEU A 47 -13.84 6.53 -33.21
C LEU A 47 -13.35 5.44 -34.16
N PHE A 48 -13.19 4.23 -33.64
CA PHE A 48 -12.78 3.06 -34.41
C PHE A 48 -13.27 1.78 -33.73
N GLY A 49 -13.11 0.63 -34.39
CA GLY A 49 -13.53 -0.65 -33.84
C GLY A 49 -13.51 -1.75 -34.89
N TRP A 50 -13.72 -2.99 -34.46
CA TRP A 50 -13.74 -4.16 -35.33
C TRP A 50 -14.86 -5.11 -34.93
N LYS A 51 -15.38 -5.87 -35.90
CA LYS A 51 -16.37 -6.91 -35.64
C LYS A 51 -15.67 -8.26 -35.55
N ARG A 52 -15.92 -9.02 -34.48
CA ARG A 52 -15.45 -10.40 -34.34
C ARG A 52 -16.61 -11.29 -33.92
N GLY A 53 -17.04 -12.15 -34.84
CA GLY A 53 -18.26 -12.93 -34.69
C GLY A 53 -19.49 -12.02 -34.69
N ALA A 54 -20.36 -12.19 -33.70
CA ALA A 54 -21.54 -11.35 -33.51
C ALA A 54 -21.24 -10.00 -32.83
N THR A 55 -20.10 -9.88 -32.14
CA THR A 55 -19.78 -8.72 -31.30
C THR A 55 -19.04 -7.65 -32.10
N ASP A 56 -19.56 -6.42 -32.04
CA ASP A 56 -18.90 -5.21 -32.51
C ASP A 56 -18.11 -4.57 -31.36
N TYR A 57 -16.79 -4.63 -31.43
CA TYR A 57 -15.87 -4.03 -30.47
C TYR A 57 -15.61 -2.60 -30.89
N ARG A 58 -15.96 -1.64 -30.03
CA ARG A 58 -15.88 -0.21 -30.35
C ARG A 58 -15.00 0.52 -29.35
N VAL A 59 -14.28 1.52 -29.85
CA VAL A 59 -13.64 2.55 -29.03
C VAL A 59 -14.33 3.86 -29.37
N SER A 60 -14.89 4.51 -28.37
CA SER A 60 -15.75 5.69 -28.49
C SER A 60 -15.08 6.92 -27.89
N ALA A 61 -15.53 8.11 -28.28
CA ALA A 61 -14.82 9.36 -28.02
C ALA A 61 -14.66 9.72 -26.53
N ILE A 62 -15.58 9.30 -25.66
CA ILE A 62 -15.58 9.66 -24.24
C ILE A 62 -15.00 8.49 -23.42
N PRO A 63 -13.78 8.60 -22.86
CA PRO A 63 -13.08 7.48 -22.20
C PRO A 63 -13.52 7.27 -20.75
N LEU A 64 -14.81 7.46 -20.44
CA LEU A 64 -15.37 7.36 -19.08
C LEU A 64 -15.90 5.97 -18.73
N GLY A 65 -15.26 4.90 -19.21
CA GLY A 65 -15.71 3.53 -18.95
C GLY A 65 -16.05 2.79 -20.23
N GLY A 66 -17.26 2.22 -20.29
CA GLY A 66 -17.73 1.44 -21.43
C GLY A 66 -19.14 0.91 -21.19
N TYR A 67 -19.63 0.12 -22.13
CA TYR A 67 -20.88 -0.62 -21.95
C TYR A 67 -20.87 -1.93 -22.73
N VAL A 68 -21.58 -2.93 -22.20
CA VAL A 68 -21.90 -4.17 -22.91
C VAL A 68 -23.37 -4.20 -23.30
N ARG A 69 -23.66 -4.53 -24.56
CA ARG A 69 -25.03 -4.76 -25.05
C ARG A 69 -25.23 -6.22 -25.39
N MET A 70 -26.15 -6.87 -24.67
CA MET A 70 -26.50 -8.27 -24.87
C MET A 70 -27.80 -8.41 -25.66
N ALA A 71 -27.88 -9.42 -26.52
CA ALA A 71 -29.08 -9.70 -27.29
C ALA A 71 -30.26 -10.04 -26.37
N GLY A 72 -31.44 -9.48 -26.66
CA GLY A 72 -32.66 -9.66 -25.86
C GLY A 72 -32.64 -8.96 -24.50
N GLN A 73 -31.65 -8.10 -24.22
CA GLN A 73 -31.69 -7.20 -23.07
C GLN A 73 -32.43 -5.91 -23.47
N ASP A 74 -33.51 -5.60 -22.77
CA ASP A 74 -34.30 -4.38 -23.01
C ASP A 74 -33.56 -3.19 -22.39
N LEU A 75 -32.61 -2.63 -23.13
CA LEU A 75 -31.89 -1.42 -22.74
C LEU A 75 -32.62 -0.24 -23.39
N SER A 76 -33.33 0.51 -22.55
CA SER A 76 -34.01 1.76 -22.88
C SER A 76 -33.30 2.59 -23.96
N GLU A 77 -34.01 2.78 -25.08
CA GLU A 77 -34.01 3.81 -26.16
C GLU A 77 -32.75 4.60 -26.59
N ILE A 78 -31.60 4.52 -25.93
CA ILE A 78 -30.50 5.46 -26.21
C ILE A 78 -29.65 5.05 -27.44
N ASP A 79 -29.80 3.83 -27.96
CA ASP A 79 -29.11 3.42 -29.21
C ASP A 79 -29.70 2.16 -29.88
N SER A 80 -31.00 1.92 -29.64
CA SER A 80 -31.70 0.73 -30.14
C SER A 80 -32.04 0.90 -31.62
N GLY A 81 -31.11 0.48 -32.49
CA GLY A 81 -31.52 -0.20 -33.72
C GLY A 81 -32.46 -1.34 -33.34
N GLU A 82 -33.73 -1.14 -33.66
CA GLU A 82 -34.92 -1.95 -33.38
C GLU A 82 -34.74 -3.48 -33.53
N GLN A 83 -34.22 -4.17 -32.52
CA GLN A 83 -34.36 -5.62 -32.42
C GLN A 83 -35.04 -5.97 -31.11
N LYS A 84 -36.38 -6.07 -31.19
CA LYS A 84 -37.21 -6.64 -30.13
C LYS A 84 -36.72 -8.06 -29.81
N PRO A 85 -36.79 -8.51 -28.53
CA PRO A 85 -36.44 -9.88 -28.17
C PRO A 85 -37.19 -10.87 -29.07
N THR A 86 -36.44 -11.72 -29.76
CA THR A 86 -37.00 -12.72 -30.70
C THR A 86 -37.26 -14.06 -30.02
N GLY A 87 -36.76 -14.23 -28.78
CA GLY A 87 -36.80 -15.52 -28.08
C GLY A 87 -35.73 -16.49 -28.58
N ALA A 88 -34.75 -16.02 -29.36
CA ALA A 88 -33.66 -16.84 -29.85
C ALA A 88 -32.86 -17.45 -28.68
N PRO A 89 -32.33 -18.69 -28.82
CA PRO A 89 -31.67 -19.39 -27.72
C PRO A 89 -30.39 -18.72 -27.23
N ASP A 90 -29.81 -17.80 -28.02
CA ASP A 90 -28.65 -16.99 -27.71
C ASP A 90 -28.99 -15.60 -27.14
N GLU A 91 -30.26 -15.30 -26.87
CA GLU A 91 -30.68 -14.10 -26.15
C GLU A 91 -30.61 -14.28 -24.63
N LEU A 92 -30.37 -13.18 -23.92
CA LEU A 92 -30.29 -13.16 -22.45
C LEU A 92 -31.57 -13.68 -21.80
N MET A 93 -32.73 -13.25 -22.29
CA MET A 93 -34.03 -13.61 -21.71
C MET A 93 -34.42 -15.08 -21.94
N SER A 94 -33.83 -15.73 -22.94
CA SER A 94 -34.00 -17.16 -23.20
C SER A 94 -33.18 -18.05 -22.26
N LYS A 95 -32.26 -17.48 -21.46
CA LYS A 95 -31.44 -18.23 -20.49
C LYS A 95 -32.17 -18.50 -19.17
N LYS A 96 -31.73 -19.57 -18.49
CA LYS A 96 -32.24 -19.93 -17.15
C LYS A 96 -32.01 -18.76 -16.19
N ARG A 97 -32.93 -18.56 -15.24
CA ARG A 97 -32.88 -17.43 -14.29
C ARG A 97 -31.56 -17.33 -13.51
N TRP A 98 -30.99 -18.47 -13.12
CA TRP A 98 -29.70 -18.50 -12.42
C TRP A 98 -28.52 -18.07 -13.32
N GLN A 99 -28.56 -18.36 -14.62
CA GLN A 99 -27.53 -17.91 -15.57
C GLN A 99 -27.60 -16.39 -15.73
N ARG A 100 -28.81 -15.84 -15.86
CA ARG A 100 -29.02 -14.39 -15.89
C ARG A 100 -28.53 -13.72 -14.61
N ALA A 101 -28.84 -14.30 -13.45
CA ALA A 101 -28.37 -13.80 -12.17
C ALA A 101 -26.83 -13.78 -12.10
N LEU A 102 -26.15 -14.85 -12.53
CA LEU A 102 -24.69 -14.88 -12.58
C LEU A 102 -24.09 -13.85 -13.55
N ILE A 103 -24.72 -13.67 -14.73
CA ILE A 103 -24.30 -12.63 -15.67
C ILE A 103 -24.42 -11.25 -15.02
N SER A 104 -25.54 -10.94 -14.36
CA SER A 104 -25.74 -9.65 -13.65
C SER A 104 -24.85 -9.47 -12.42
N LEU A 105 -24.39 -10.55 -11.79
CA LEU A 105 -23.44 -10.46 -10.66
C LEU A 105 -21.98 -10.41 -11.12
N ALA A 106 -21.68 -10.79 -12.36
CA ALA A 106 -20.32 -10.88 -12.86
C ALA A 106 -19.55 -9.56 -12.79
N GLY A 107 -20.18 -8.45 -13.19
CA GLY A 107 -19.55 -7.13 -13.15
C GLY A 107 -19.11 -6.73 -11.73
N PRO A 108 -20.01 -6.70 -10.73
CA PRO A 108 -19.64 -6.43 -9.34
C PRO A 108 -18.57 -7.38 -8.80
N VAL A 109 -18.67 -8.68 -9.07
CA VAL A 109 -17.71 -9.68 -8.59
C VAL A 109 -16.32 -9.45 -9.16
N VAL A 110 -16.20 -9.17 -10.46
CA VAL A 110 -14.90 -8.86 -11.07
C VAL A 110 -14.30 -7.59 -10.48
N ASN A 111 -15.12 -6.58 -10.15
CA ASN A 111 -14.61 -5.38 -9.46
C ASN A 111 -14.13 -5.64 -8.02
N LEU A 112 -14.56 -6.71 -7.37
CA LEU A 112 -14.01 -7.13 -6.07
C LEU A 112 -12.71 -7.92 -6.24
N ILE A 113 -12.63 -8.78 -7.25
CA ILE A 113 -11.47 -9.64 -7.50
C ILE A 113 -10.31 -8.84 -8.12
N PHE A 114 -10.62 -7.92 -9.03
CA PHE A 114 -9.62 -7.19 -9.81
C PHE A 114 -8.61 -6.44 -8.95
N PRO A 115 -9.00 -5.64 -7.92
CA PRO A 115 -8.05 -4.99 -7.02
C PRO A 115 -7.19 -6.00 -6.24
N VAL A 116 -7.77 -7.12 -5.81
CA VAL A 116 -7.01 -8.15 -5.07
C VAL A 116 -5.91 -8.73 -5.95
N VAL A 117 -6.23 -9.10 -7.20
CA VAL A 117 -5.24 -9.62 -8.15
C VAL A 117 -4.20 -8.57 -8.51
N LEU A 118 -4.65 -7.35 -8.80
CA LEU A 118 -3.78 -6.23 -9.17
C LEU A 118 -2.77 -5.90 -8.05
N LEU A 119 -3.26 -5.72 -6.83
CA LEU A 119 -2.43 -5.36 -5.68
C LEU A 119 -1.54 -6.53 -5.25
N SER A 120 -2.06 -7.76 -5.23
CA SER A 120 -1.24 -8.94 -4.91
C SER A 120 -0.11 -9.11 -5.94
N GLY A 121 -0.41 -8.99 -7.24
CA GLY A 121 0.61 -9.02 -8.28
C GLY A 121 1.64 -7.90 -8.13
N TYR A 122 1.19 -6.70 -7.76
CA TYR A 122 2.09 -5.58 -7.47
C TYR A 122 3.05 -5.91 -6.32
N PHE A 123 2.55 -6.38 -5.18
CA PHE A 123 3.38 -6.71 -4.02
C PHE A 123 4.29 -7.91 -4.26
N VAL A 124 3.86 -8.92 -5.03
CA VAL A 124 4.73 -10.04 -5.42
C VAL A 124 5.88 -9.56 -6.31
N LEU A 125 5.64 -8.65 -7.25
CA LEU A 125 6.65 -8.16 -8.19
C LEU A 125 7.59 -7.11 -7.60
N LYS A 126 7.07 -6.24 -6.73
CA LYS A 126 7.84 -5.15 -6.11
C LYS A 126 8.45 -5.50 -4.76
N GLY A 127 7.89 -6.50 -4.08
CA GLY A 127 8.17 -6.76 -2.67
C GLY A 127 7.60 -5.67 -1.76
N ASP A 128 7.72 -5.90 -0.47
CA ASP A 128 7.47 -4.89 0.57
C ASP A 128 8.84 -4.44 1.10
N PRO A 129 9.15 -3.13 1.21
CA PRO A 129 10.40 -2.67 1.80
C PRO A 129 10.56 -3.19 3.23
N TYR A 130 11.41 -4.20 3.40
CA TYR A 130 11.81 -4.73 4.70
C TYR A 130 13.07 -4.00 5.17
N PRO A 131 13.01 -3.16 6.22
CA PRO A 131 14.18 -2.41 6.65
C PRO A 131 15.26 -3.33 7.20
N LYS A 132 16.51 -3.15 6.74
CA LYS A 132 17.64 -4.03 7.13
C LYS A 132 17.83 -4.14 8.65
N TYR A 133 17.56 -3.08 9.41
CA TYR A 133 17.69 -3.09 10.86
C TYR A 133 16.76 -4.09 11.56
N MET A 134 15.71 -4.56 10.88
CA MET A 134 14.76 -5.53 11.43
C MET A 134 15.41 -6.87 11.79
N ASP A 135 16.50 -7.24 11.08
CA ASP A 135 17.29 -8.45 11.35
C ASP A 135 18.49 -8.18 12.27
N GLU A 136 18.74 -6.93 12.64
CA GLU A 136 19.87 -6.58 13.51
C GLU A 136 19.53 -6.87 14.98
N PRO A 137 20.53 -7.22 15.82
CA PRO A 137 20.32 -7.42 17.24
C PRO A 137 19.70 -6.18 17.91
N LEU A 138 18.85 -6.40 18.90
CA LEU A 138 18.31 -5.31 19.70
C LEU A 138 19.42 -4.65 20.55
N VAL A 139 19.92 -3.52 20.08
CA VAL A 139 20.85 -2.64 20.78
C VAL A 139 20.13 -1.34 21.07
N VAL A 140 20.13 -0.94 22.34
CA VAL A 140 19.47 0.29 22.79
C VAL A 140 20.33 1.48 22.35
N LEU A 141 19.87 2.28 21.40
CA LEU A 141 20.63 3.46 20.94
C LEU A 141 20.40 4.66 21.83
N ASP A 142 19.15 4.85 22.21
CA ASP A 142 18.66 5.88 23.10
C ASP A 142 17.51 5.33 23.93
N LEU A 143 17.12 6.06 24.97
CA LEU A 143 15.99 5.70 25.81
C LEU A 143 15.04 6.89 25.93
N PRO A 144 13.73 6.68 25.68
CA PRO A 144 12.72 7.69 25.99
C PRO A 144 12.77 8.05 27.47
N LYS A 145 12.46 9.31 27.78
CA LYS A 145 12.49 9.83 29.17
C LYS A 145 11.64 9.01 30.14
N ASP A 146 10.52 8.49 29.66
CA ASP A 146 9.55 7.75 30.46
C ASP A 146 9.77 6.23 30.41
N SER A 147 10.82 5.76 29.73
CA SER A 147 11.12 4.33 29.65
C SER A 147 11.40 3.76 31.04
N PRO A 148 10.88 2.57 31.37
CA PRO A 148 11.19 1.88 32.63
C PRO A 148 12.56 1.17 32.61
N LEU A 149 13.23 1.05 31.45
CA LEU A 149 14.49 0.34 31.30
C LEU A 149 15.66 0.91 32.14
N PRO A 150 15.85 2.24 32.24
CA PRO A 150 16.86 2.81 33.12
C PRO A 150 16.70 2.42 34.59
N GLN A 151 15.46 2.21 35.05
CA GLN A 151 15.17 1.87 36.45
C GLN A 151 15.70 0.48 36.84
N VAL A 152 15.91 -0.39 35.85
CA VAL A 152 16.48 -1.73 36.02
C VAL A 152 17.94 -1.82 35.59
N GLY A 153 18.57 -0.67 35.28
CA GLY A 153 20.00 -0.55 34.97
C GLY A 153 20.37 -0.80 33.52
N VAL A 154 19.42 -0.71 32.58
CA VAL A 154 19.69 -0.70 31.14
C VAL A 154 20.02 0.73 30.71
N ASP A 155 21.17 0.88 30.05
CA ASP A 155 21.63 2.16 29.50
C ASP A 155 21.71 2.12 27.96
N ALA A 156 21.83 3.30 27.35
CA ALA A 156 22.16 3.41 25.94
C ALA A 156 23.52 2.74 25.64
N GLY A 157 23.57 1.97 24.57
CA GLY A 157 24.68 1.11 24.17
C GLY A 157 24.54 -0.35 24.63
N ASP A 158 23.61 -0.65 25.56
CA ASP A 158 23.41 -2.02 26.01
C ASP A 158 22.74 -2.87 24.93
N ARG A 159 23.15 -4.14 24.88
CA ARG A 159 22.58 -5.13 23.98
C ARG A 159 21.58 -6.01 24.73
N ILE A 160 20.36 -6.09 24.25
CA ILE A 160 19.38 -7.03 24.78
C ILE A 160 19.68 -8.43 24.21
N VAL A 161 20.04 -9.36 25.10
CA VAL A 161 20.40 -10.73 24.73
C VAL A 161 19.26 -11.72 24.95
N SER A 162 18.25 -11.36 25.75
CA SER A 162 17.03 -12.14 25.91
C SER A 162 15.84 -11.25 26.24
N LEU A 163 14.68 -11.55 25.67
CA LEU A 163 13.40 -10.90 25.97
C LEU A 163 12.31 -11.97 26.11
N ASN A 164 11.76 -12.12 27.33
CA ASN A 164 10.72 -13.13 27.63
C ASN A 164 11.08 -14.55 27.17
N GLY A 165 12.34 -14.94 27.36
CA GLY A 165 12.86 -16.24 26.95
C GLY A 165 13.26 -16.35 25.47
N VAL A 166 13.00 -15.31 24.66
CA VAL A 166 13.49 -15.24 23.28
C VAL A 166 14.94 -14.79 23.29
N SER A 167 15.85 -15.70 22.93
CA SER A 167 17.29 -15.46 22.92
C SER A 167 17.73 -14.68 21.68
N SER A 168 18.67 -13.76 21.85
CA SER A 168 19.21 -12.86 20.82
C SER A 168 18.11 -12.20 19.97
N PRO A 169 17.19 -11.44 20.59
CA PRO A 169 16.08 -10.83 19.87
C PRO A 169 16.59 -9.82 18.83
N THR A 170 15.98 -9.87 17.65
CA THR A 170 16.10 -8.83 16.62
C THR A 170 15.00 -7.79 16.77
N TRP A 171 15.12 -6.64 16.11
CA TRP A 171 14.05 -5.64 16.08
C TRP A 171 12.71 -6.21 15.57
N ALA A 172 12.74 -7.04 14.52
CA ALA A 172 11.54 -7.75 14.02
C ALA A 172 10.92 -8.66 15.08
N THR A 173 11.76 -9.36 15.85
CA THR A 173 11.31 -10.25 16.91
C THR A 173 10.56 -9.47 17.98
N VAL A 174 11.11 -8.32 18.37
CA VAL A 174 10.54 -7.45 19.40
C VAL A 174 9.19 -6.90 18.93
N GLU A 175 9.11 -6.35 17.71
CA GLU A 175 7.84 -5.91 17.13
C GLU A 175 6.80 -7.05 17.15
N SER A 176 7.18 -8.26 16.73
CA SER A 176 6.28 -9.40 16.72
C SER A 176 5.80 -9.85 18.11
N VAL A 177 6.65 -9.70 19.14
CA VAL A 177 6.31 -10.03 20.53
C VAL A 177 5.28 -9.04 21.07
N PHE A 178 5.47 -7.75 20.79
CA PHE A 178 4.58 -6.69 21.24
C PHE A 178 3.24 -6.70 20.49
N ASP A 179 3.22 -6.99 19.18
CA ASP A 179 1.99 -7.14 18.40
C ASP A 179 1.12 -8.31 18.88
N LYS A 180 1.75 -9.44 19.23
CA LYS A 180 1.04 -10.64 19.68
C LYS A 180 0.64 -10.56 21.15
N ARG A 181 1.34 -9.78 21.96
CA ARG A 181 1.12 -9.67 23.41
C ARG A 181 1.16 -8.21 23.90
N PRO A 182 0.27 -7.34 23.40
CA PRO A 182 0.26 -5.92 23.79
C PRO A 182 -0.09 -5.68 25.28
N ALA A 183 -0.36 -6.73 26.06
CA ALA A 183 -0.93 -6.68 27.40
C ALA A 183 -0.10 -7.36 28.50
N GLU A 184 1.09 -7.91 28.21
CA GLU A 184 1.96 -8.35 29.32
C GLU A 184 2.44 -7.10 30.07
N LYS A 185 1.93 -6.93 31.30
CA LYS A 185 2.31 -5.82 32.17
C LYS A 185 3.78 -5.88 32.56
N LYS A 186 4.41 -7.05 32.43
CA LYS A 186 5.78 -7.31 32.82
C LYS A 186 6.46 -8.21 31.81
N PHE A 187 7.74 -7.98 31.57
CA PHE A 187 8.59 -8.85 30.78
C PHE A 187 9.95 -9.04 31.48
N GLN A 188 10.56 -10.20 31.27
CA GLN A 188 11.93 -10.45 31.68
C GLN A 188 12.87 -10.01 30.55
N VAL A 189 13.87 -9.22 30.89
CA VAL A 189 14.93 -8.78 29.98
C VAL A 189 16.27 -9.24 30.52
N THR A 190 17.08 -9.84 29.65
CA THR A 190 18.51 -10.06 29.90
C THR A 190 19.28 -9.18 28.94
N PHE A 191 20.21 -8.39 29.47
CA PHE A 191 21.00 -7.44 28.71
C PHE A 191 22.48 -7.55 29.07
N GLU A 192 23.33 -7.24 28.10
CA GLU A 192 24.77 -7.14 28.28
C GLU A 192 25.12 -5.67 28.53
N HIS A 193 25.58 -5.39 29.74
CA HIS A 193 26.03 -4.07 30.17
C HIS A 193 27.52 -4.12 30.48
N ARG A 194 28.33 -3.43 29.68
CA ARG A 194 29.80 -3.40 29.83
C ARG A 194 30.46 -4.79 29.88
N GLY A 195 29.91 -5.76 29.14
CA GLY A 195 30.40 -7.14 29.07
C GLY A 195 29.85 -8.08 30.16
N GLU A 196 29.01 -7.58 31.07
CA GLU A 196 28.33 -8.40 32.08
C GLU A 196 26.88 -8.66 31.69
N LEU A 197 26.41 -9.89 31.85
CA LEU A 197 25.01 -10.24 31.66
C LEU A 197 24.20 -9.92 32.92
N ARG A 198 23.15 -9.13 32.78
CA ARG A 198 22.20 -8.79 33.84
C ARG A 198 20.79 -9.19 33.43
N THR A 199 20.01 -9.69 34.36
CA THR A 199 18.60 -10.04 34.14
C THR A 199 17.72 -9.24 35.08
N ALA A 200 16.67 -8.64 34.54
CA ALA A 200 15.70 -7.87 35.30
C ALA A 200 14.28 -8.14 34.82
N GLU A 201 13.31 -7.93 35.71
CA GLU A 201 11.90 -7.88 35.37
C GLU A 201 11.50 -6.41 35.19
N VAL A 202 10.91 -6.09 34.04
CA VAL A 202 10.50 -4.73 33.67
C VAL A 202 9.00 -4.68 33.58
N THR A 203 8.37 -3.66 34.18
CA THR A 203 6.94 -3.40 34.01
C THR A 203 6.75 -2.47 32.80
N THR A 204 5.93 -2.85 31.83
CA THR A 204 5.71 -2.07 30.59
C THR A 204 5.04 -0.71 30.83
N ALA A 205 4.49 -0.47 32.01
CA ALA A 205 3.75 0.75 32.37
C ALA A 205 2.63 1.11 31.37
N GLY A 206 2.07 0.12 30.66
CA GLY A 206 1.06 0.34 29.62
C GLY A 206 1.61 0.75 28.26
N MET A 207 2.93 0.82 28.09
CA MET A 207 3.58 1.04 26.80
C MET A 207 3.47 -0.20 25.92
N GLN A 208 2.76 -0.07 24.80
CA GLN A 208 2.51 -1.16 23.84
C GLN A 208 3.40 -1.08 22.60
N VAL A 209 4.14 0.02 22.45
CA VAL A 209 4.98 0.31 21.30
C VAL A 209 6.44 0.08 21.72
N PRO A 210 7.20 -0.82 21.05
CA PRO A 210 8.59 -1.13 21.41
C PRO A 210 9.48 0.10 21.56
N GLN A 211 9.29 1.10 20.70
CA GLN A 211 10.09 2.33 20.69
C GLN A 211 9.94 3.15 21.99
N LEU A 212 8.80 3.04 22.69
CA LEU A 212 8.59 3.70 23.99
C LEU A 212 9.41 3.03 25.11
N LEU A 213 9.77 1.77 24.94
CA LEU A 213 10.57 1.01 25.90
C LEU A 213 12.06 1.06 25.53
N PHE A 214 12.39 0.63 24.30
CA PHE A 214 13.75 0.35 23.86
C PHE A 214 14.40 1.47 23.03
N GLY A 215 13.67 2.58 22.78
CA GLY A 215 14.14 3.67 21.94
C GLY A 215 13.98 3.40 20.45
N ASP A 216 14.53 4.31 19.65
CA ASP A 216 14.38 4.26 18.20
C ASP A 216 15.39 3.28 17.57
N PRO A 217 14.97 2.49 16.56
CA PRO A 217 15.87 1.57 15.86
C PRO A 217 16.97 2.31 15.08
N PRO A 218 18.08 1.64 14.69
CA PRO A 218 19.14 2.21 13.84
C PRO A 218 18.70 2.40 12.38
N ASN A 219 17.52 2.99 12.16
CA ASN A 219 16.98 3.20 10.83
C ASN A 219 17.68 4.39 10.15
N ARG A 220 18.58 4.09 9.22
CA ARG A 220 19.34 5.12 8.50
C ARG A 220 18.41 6.08 7.77
N PRO A 221 18.65 7.40 7.83
CA PRO A 221 17.84 8.35 7.10
C PRO A 221 18.21 8.45 5.64
N ILE A 222 17.52 7.64 4.84
CA ILE A 222 17.65 7.59 3.38
C ILE A 222 16.61 8.50 2.76
N VAL A 223 17.04 9.37 1.86
CA VAL A 223 16.16 10.28 1.13
C VAL A 223 15.40 9.53 0.04
N GLY A 224 14.13 9.23 0.26
CA GLY A 224 13.29 8.58 -0.75
C GLY A 224 12.93 9.49 -1.93
N PHE A 225 12.61 10.76 -1.64
CA PHE A 225 12.26 11.75 -2.66
C PHE A 225 12.62 13.16 -2.20
N ALA A 226 13.16 13.97 -3.12
CA ALA A 226 13.43 15.38 -2.91
C ALA A 226 12.76 16.20 -4.03
N GLU A 227 11.79 17.02 -3.66
CA GLU A 227 11.03 17.88 -4.58
C GLU A 227 11.91 19.00 -5.15
N LYS A 228 11.90 19.17 -6.49
CA LYS A 228 12.79 20.11 -7.21
C LYS A 228 12.68 21.56 -6.77
N ASP A 229 11.49 21.98 -6.33
CA ASP A 229 11.17 23.34 -5.89
C ASP A 229 11.47 23.57 -4.40
N LYS A 230 11.83 22.53 -3.63
CA LYS A 230 12.08 22.65 -2.18
C LYS A 230 13.53 22.99 -1.85
N PRO A 231 13.79 23.62 -0.68
CA PRO A 231 15.15 23.95 -0.24
C PRO A 231 16.13 22.78 -0.25
N ALA A 232 15.69 21.58 0.18
CA ALA A 232 16.54 20.38 0.21
C ALA A 232 17.13 20.04 -1.16
N TYR A 233 16.30 20.01 -2.23
CA TYR A 233 16.78 19.72 -3.57
C TYR A 233 17.71 20.82 -4.10
N ARG A 234 17.37 22.09 -3.84
CA ARG A 234 18.22 23.25 -4.21
C ARG A 234 19.57 23.22 -3.50
N ALA A 235 19.62 22.70 -2.27
CA ALA A 235 20.85 22.49 -1.50
C ALA A 235 21.67 21.28 -1.98
N GLY A 236 21.21 20.54 -2.99
CA GLY A 236 21.96 19.43 -3.59
C GLY A 236 21.57 18.04 -3.08
N ILE A 237 20.61 17.93 -2.16
CA ILE A 237 20.08 16.64 -1.71
C ILE A 237 19.36 15.94 -2.86
N ARG A 238 19.59 14.65 -3.03
CA ARG A 238 19.04 13.79 -4.08
C ARG A 238 18.42 12.54 -3.48
N ARG A 239 17.64 11.84 -4.31
CA ARG A 239 17.15 10.49 -3.99
C ARG A 239 18.34 9.58 -3.68
N ASP A 240 18.14 8.70 -2.71
CA ASP A 240 19.10 7.70 -2.22
C ASP A 240 20.31 8.29 -1.45
N ASP A 241 20.39 9.62 -1.27
CA ASP A 241 21.33 10.21 -0.31
C ASP A 241 21.05 9.70 1.10
N ILE A 242 22.10 9.36 1.83
CA ILE A 242 22.02 8.99 3.26
C ILE A 242 22.44 10.20 4.08
N VAL A 243 21.52 10.72 4.90
CA VAL A 243 21.84 11.85 5.79
C VAL A 243 22.63 11.32 6.98
N VAL A 244 23.89 11.75 7.12
CA VAL A 244 24.79 11.24 8.17
C VAL A 244 25.01 12.24 9.30
N SER A 245 24.70 13.52 9.07
CA SER A 245 24.85 14.55 10.10
C SER A 245 23.97 15.78 9.83
N ILE A 246 23.61 16.48 10.91
CA ILE A 246 23.03 17.83 10.86
C ILE A 246 23.84 18.75 11.78
N ASN A 247 24.28 19.90 11.25
CA ASN A 247 25.11 20.88 11.96
C ASN A 247 26.35 20.25 12.62
N SER A 248 27.04 19.39 11.87
CA SER A 248 28.20 18.60 12.31
C SER A 248 27.95 17.60 13.44
N LYS A 249 26.70 17.42 13.89
CA LYS A 249 26.33 16.35 14.81
C LYS A 249 26.00 15.08 14.02
N PRO A 250 26.69 13.94 14.26
CA PRO A 250 26.35 12.67 13.65
C PRO A 250 24.90 12.27 13.99
N LEU A 251 24.26 11.56 13.06
CA LEU A 251 22.94 10.99 13.23
C LEU A 251 23.02 9.46 13.23
N ASN A 252 22.38 8.81 14.20
CA ASN A 252 22.34 7.36 14.32
C ASN A 252 21.07 6.75 13.71
N ASN A 253 19.98 7.52 13.65
CA ASN A 253 18.69 7.06 13.18
C ASN A 253 17.85 8.18 12.54
N TRP A 254 16.69 7.83 12.01
CA TRP A 254 15.74 8.75 11.36
C TRP A 254 15.16 9.76 12.35
N GLN A 255 14.86 9.33 13.58
CA GLN A 255 14.16 10.15 14.55
C GLN A 255 15.04 11.31 15.06
N GLU A 256 16.35 11.09 15.22
CA GLU A 256 17.32 12.14 15.50
C GLU A 256 17.33 13.20 14.38
N MET A 257 17.24 12.78 13.11
CA MET A 257 17.17 13.69 11.96
C MET A 257 15.91 14.56 12.04
N VAL A 258 14.75 13.95 12.25
CA VAL A 258 13.46 14.65 12.37
C VAL A 258 13.51 15.65 13.52
N THR A 259 14.00 15.22 14.69
CA THR A 259 14.12 16.06 15.88
C THR A 259 15.06 17.25 15.64
N ALA A 260 16.20 17.02 14.99
CA ALA A 260 17.15 18.08 14.63
C ALA A 260 16.54 19.12 13.68
N ILE A 261 15.76 18.67 12.67
CA ILE A 261 15.07 19.55 11.73
C ILE A 261 13.98 20.36 12.42
N GLN A 262 13.14 19.72 13.25
CA GLN A 262 12.07 20.38 14.00
C GLN A 262 12.61 21.46 14.94
N ASN A 263 13.69 21.15 15.66
CA ASN A 263 14.33 22.08 16.59
C ASN A 263 15.02 23.27 15.90
N ALA A 264 15.33 23.16 14.61
CA ALA A 264 15.90 24.28 13.86
C ALA A 264 14.90 25.41 13.60
N SER A 265 13.58 25.15 13.71
CA SER A 265 12.51 26.15 13.59
C SER A 265 12.65 27.05 12.35
N GLY A 266 13.00 26.46 11.20
CA GLY A 266 13.15 27.16 9.93
C GLY A 266 14.51 27.86 9.70
N LYS A 267 15.44 27.79 10.66
CA LYS A 267 16.80 28.32 10.47
C LYS A 267 17.59 27.47 9.46
N PRO A 268 18.52 28.07 8.70
CA PRO A 268 19.45 27.33 7.86
C PRO A 268 20.21 26.29 8.69
N MET A 269 20.44 25.11 8.09
CA MET A 269 21.18 24.02 8.71
C MET A 269 22.16 23.42 7.70
N GLN A 270 23.29 22.95 8.21
CA GLN A 270 24.24 22.18 7.42
C GLN A 270 23.83 20.71 7.47
N VAL A 271 23.66 20.07 6.32
CA VAL A 271 23.30 18.66 6.22
C VAL A 271 24.46 17.91 5.59
N GLY A 272 25.03 16.95 6.32
CA GLY A 272 26.02 16.03 5.78
C GLY A 272 25.31 14.85 5.13
N VAL A 273 25.63 14.57 3.87
CA VAL A 273 25.08 13.43 3.13
C VAL A 273 26.21 12.55 2.59
N VAL A 274 25.99 11.25 2.60
CA VAL A 274 26.81 10.29 1.85
C VAL A 274 26.03 9.88 0.61
N ARG A 275 26.69 9.99 -0.54
CA ARG A 275 26.18 9.60 -1.84
C ARG A 275 27.08 8.48 -2.38
N GLY A 276 26.49 7.31 -2.60
CA GLY A 276 27.12 6.15 -3.25
C GLY A 276 26.41 5.86 -4.56
#